data_AF-A0A444GN38-F1
#
_entry.id   AF-A0A444GN38-F1
#
_cell.length_a   1.000
_cell.length_b   1.000
_cell.length_c   1.000
_cell.angle_alpha   90.00
_cell.angle_beta   90.00
_cell.angle_gamma   90.00
#
_symmetry.space_group_name_H-M   'P 1'
#
loop_
_entity.id
_entity.type
_entity.pdbx_description
1 polymer ?
#
loop_
_entity_poly.entity_id
_entity_poly.type
_entity_poly.pdbx_seq_one_letter_code
_entity_poly.pdbx_strand_id
1 'polypeptide(L)'
;MTKSEKKAQLNKMIAEFLTTNDTEVLTQLRNDIYNQINKLPMSSNDRNNIEEAMYLWNYNSDRYIENPKNATVKTSLMADFEAIVKTVDISLLSN
;
A
#
# COMPACT_ATOMS: atom_id res chain seq x y z
N MET A 1 15.59 4.76 9.92
CA MET A 1 14.91 3.47 9.73
C MET A 1 15.63 2.65 8.67
N THR A 2 15.89 1.38 8.97
CA THR A 2 16.40 0.37 8.06
C THR A 2 15.36 -0.03 7.02
N LYS A 3 15.78 -0.73 5.96
CA LYS A 3 14.88 -1.32 4.95
C LYS A 3 13.80 -2.20 5.61
N SER A 4 14.21 -3.09 6.51
CA SER A 4 13.31 -4.01 7.20
C SER A 4 12.27 -3.27 8.04
N GLU A 5 12.65 -2.17 8.69
CA GLU A 5 11.72 -1.33 9.47
C GLU A 5 10.68 -0.63 8.58
N LYS A 6 11.09 -0.12 7.40
CA LYS A 6 10.16 0.52 6.45
C LYS A 6 9.13 -0.47 5.90
N LYS A 7 9.57 -1.67 5.53
CA LYS A 7 8.69 -2.76 5.10
C LYS A 7 7.74 -3.21 6.22
N ALA A 8 8.27 -3.40 7.43
CA ALA A 8 7.46 -3.76 8.58
C ALA A 8 6.40 -2.68 8.90
N GLN A 9 6.74 -1.41 8.74
CA GLN A 9 5.80 -0.31 8.90
C GLN A 9 4.66 -0.39 7.87
N LEU A 10 4.97 -0.56 6.58
CA LEU A 10 3.94 -0.70 5.54
C LEU A 10 3.02 -1.90 5.82
N ASN A 11 3.60 -3.03 6.20
CA ASN A 11 2.84 -4.24 6.56
C ASN A 11 1.95 -4.01 7.79
N LYS A 12 2.40 -3.23 8.78
CA LYS A 12 1.59 -2.85 9.93
C LYS A 12 0.40 -1.97 9.51
N MET A 13 0.65 -0.98 8.65
CA MET A 13 -0.39 -0.05 8.20
C MET A 13 -1.48 -0.76 7.38
N ILE A 14 -1.12 -1.68 6.47
CA ILE A 14 -2.13 -2.44 5.73
C ILE A 14 -2.91 -3.40 6.65
N ALA A 15 -2.27 -3.98 7.67
CA ALA A 15 -2.97 -4.83 8.63
C ALA A 15 -4.01 -4.02 9.42
N GLU A 16 -3.65 -2.82 9.86
CA GLU A 16 -4.56 -1.89 10.53
C GLU A 16 -5.74 -1.49 9.62
N PHE A 17 -5.46 -1.19 8.35
CA PHE A 17 -6.48 -0.91 7.34
C PHE A 17 -7.47 -2.07 7.21
N LEU A 18 -7.02 -3.32 7.14
CA LEU A 18 -7.89 -4.49 6.96
C LEU A 18 -8.72 -4.88 8.18
N THR A 19 -8.37 -4.38 9.37
CA THR A 19 -9.11 -4.64 10.62
C THR A 19 -10.02 -3.49 11.02
N THR A 20 -9.94 -2.36 10.32
CA THR A 20 -10.73 -1.16 10.61
C THR A 20 -12.11 -1.29 9.96
N ASN A 21 -13.16 -0.94 10.71
CA ASN A 21 -14.54 -0.96 10.21
C ASN A 21 -15.11 0.45 9.95
N ASP A 22 -14.43 1.48 10.42
CA ASP A 22 -14.85 2.88 10.26
C ASP A 22 -14.35 3.44 8.92
N THR A 23 -15.28 3.91 8.09
CA THR A 23 -15.02 4.41 6.73
C THR A 23 -14.12 5.65 6.71
N GLU A 24 -14.26 6.56 7.69
CA GLU A 24 -13.43 7.76 7.76
C GLU A 24 -11.99 7.39 8.14
N VAL A 25 -11.84 6.49 9.11
CA VAL A 25 -10.53 5.95 9.52
C VAL A 25 -9.89 5.16 8.38
N LEU A 26 -10.64 4.34 7.63
CA LEU A 26 -10.10 3.64 6.46
C LEU A 26 -9.57 4.61 5.39
N THR A 27 -10.30 5.69 5.15
CA THR A 27 -9.89 6.73 4.19
C THR A 27 -8.59 7.40 4.64
N GLN A 28 -8.47 7.70 5.93
CA GLN A 28 -7.24 8.22 6.53
C GLN A 28 -6.07 7.23 6.37
N LEU A 29 -6.26 5.97 6.75
CA LEU A 29 -5.24 4.92 6.65
C LEU A 29 -4.77 4.69 5.21
N ARG A 30 -5.69 4.69 4.24
CA ARG A 30 -5.36 4.63 2.81
C ARG A 30 -4.42 5.77 2.41
N ASN A 31 -4.76 7.00 2.78
CA ASN A 31 -3.94 8.18 2.48
C ASN A 31 -2.58 8.11 3.16
N ASP A 32 -2.51 7.64 4.40
CA ASP A 32 -1.27 7.52 5.15
C ASP A 32 -0.34 6.49 4.51
N ILE A 33 -0.86 5.33 4.08
CA ILE A 33 -0.09 4.32 3.33
C ILE A 33 0.45 4.93 2.03
N TYR A 34 -0.40 5.59 1.25
CA TYR A 34 -0.01 6.24 -0.01
C TYR A 34 1.11 7.26 0.19
N ASN A 35 0.95 8.13 1.18
CA ASN A 35 1.95 9.14 1.54
C ASN A 35 3.25 8.52 2.03
N GLN A 36 3.17 7.43 2.80
CA GLN A 36 4.35 6.73 3.29
C GLN A 36 5.17 6.13 2.15
N ILE A 37 4.51 5.53 1.15
CA ILE A 37 5.17 4.97 -0.03
C ILE A 37 5.85 6.09 -0.83
N ASN A 38 5.17 7.23 -1.05
CA ASN A 38 5.72 8.36 -1.81
C ASN A 38 6.93 9.03 -1.15
N LYS A 39 7.06 8.93 0.17
CA LYS A 39 8.20 9.45 0.94
C LYS A 39 9.42 8.53 0.90
N LEU A 40 9.32 7.32 0.34
CA LEU A 40 10.45 6.40 0.25
C LEU A 40 11.50 6.92 -0.74
N PRO A 41 12.80 6.80 -0.42
CA PRO A 41 13.88 7.11 -1.33
C PRO A 41 13.97 6.01 -2.40
N MET A 42 13.35 6.27 -3.55
CA MET A 42 13.30 5.37 -4.71
C MET A 42 13.78 6.12 -5.95
N SER A 43 14.43 5.39 -6.87
CA SER A 43 14.81 5.95 -8.16
C SER A 43 13.57 6.32 -8.99
N SER A 44 13.72 7.18 -9.99
CA SER A 44 12.62 7.50 -10.92
C SER A 44 12.11 6.27 -11.67
N ASN A 45 13.01 5.34 -12.03
CA ASN A 45 12.65 4.09 -12.70
C ASN A 45 11.76 3.24 -11.79
N ASP A 46 12.13 3.09 -10.52
CA ASP A 46 11.34 2.34 -9.55
C ASP A 46 9.99 2.98 -9.27
N ARG A 47 9.94 4.32 -9.19
CA ARG A 47 8.67 5.06 -9.04
C ARG A 47 7.73 4.79 -10.21
N ASN A 48 8.23 4.79 -11.43
CA ASN A 48 7.43 4.47 -12.61
C ASN A 48 6.97 2.99 -12.58
N ASN A 49 7.83 2.08 -12.13
CA ASN A 49 7.49 0.65 -12.03
C ASN A 49 6.40 0.34 -10.99
N ILE A 50 6.19 1.20 -9.98
CA ILE A 50 5.12 1.03 -8.99
C ILE A 50 3.85 1.82 -9.32
N GLU A 51 3.89 2.74 -10.28
CA GLU A 51 2.79 3.69 -10.52
C GLU A 51 1.47 2.97 -10.83
N GLU A 52 1.51 1.95 -11.69
CA GLU A 52 0.34 1.14 -12.02
C GLU A 52 -0.22 0.41 -10.79
N ALA A 53 0.65 -0.25 -10.01
CA ALA A 53 0.24 -0.95 -8.80
C ALA A 53 -0.32 0.01 -7.75
N MET A 54 0.26 1.21 -7.61
CA MET A 54 -0.25 2.29 -6.75
C MET A 54 -1.63 2.77 -7.18
N TYR A 55 -1.85 2.94 -8.49
CA TYR A 55 -3.14 3.32 -9.04
C TYR A 55 -4.21 2.24 -8.77
N LEU A 56 -3.91 0.98 -9.06
CA LEU A 56 -4.82 -0.15 -8.84
C LEU A 56 -5.12 -0.34 -7.36
N TRP A 57 -4.11 -0.25 -6.49
CA TRP A 57 -4.27 -0.33 -5.05
C TRP A 57 -5.18 0.78 -4.52
N ASN A 58 -5.03 2.01 -4.99
CA ASN A 58 -5.89 3.12 -4.58
C ASN A 58 -7.35 2.92 -5.04
N TYR A 59 -7.55 2.48 -6.28
CA TYR A 59 -8.88 2.14 -6.81
C TYR A 59 -9.55 1.01 -6.02
N ASN A 60 -8.83 -0.07 -5.74
CA ASN A 60 -9.38 -1.18 -4.97
C ASN A 60 -9.55 -0.84 -3.47
N SER A 61 -8.80 0.14 -2.94
CA SER A 61 -8.99 0.68 -1.59
C SER A 61 -10.34 1.38 -1.48
N ASP A 62 -10.72 2.20 -2.46
CA ASP A 62 -12.02 2.89 -2.45
C ASP A 62 -13.19 1.88 -2.49
N ARG A 63 -13.07 0.86 -3.35
CA ARG A 63 -14.05 -0.23 -3.40
C ARG A 63 -14.10 -1.05 -2.11
N TYR A 64 -12.96 -1.20 -1.42
CA TYR A 64 -12.90 -1.88 -0.14
C TYR A 64 -13.57 -1.04 0.95
N ILE A 65 -13.35 0.27 0.96
CA ILE A 65 -13.97 1.22 1.89
C ILE A 65 -15.50 1.21 1.75
N GLU A 66 -16.00 1.16 0.51
CA GLU A 66 -17.43 1.04 0.21
C GLU A 66 -18.02 -0.32 0.64
N ASN A 67 -17.25 -1.40 0.51
CA ASN A 67 -17.71 -2.74 0.84
C ASN A 67 -16.60 -3.65 1.43
N PRO A 68 -16.26 -3.49 2.72
CA PRO A 68 -15.14 -4.20 3.35
C PRO A 68 -15.33 -5.72 3.45
N LYS A 69 -16.57 -6.20 3.28
CA LYS A 69 -16.94 -7.62 3.31
C LYS A 69 -16.72 -8.32 1.97
N ASN A 70 -16.43 -7.58 0.90
CA ASN A 70 -16.21 -8.14 -0.42
C ASN A 70 -14.83 -8.83 -0.49
N ALA A 71 -14.84 -10.16 -0.47
CA ALA A 71 -13.62 -10.96 -0.49
C ALA A 71 -12.80 -10.77 -1.78
N THR A 72 -13.45 -10.59 -2.93
CA THR A 72 -12.78 -10.36 -4.21
C THR A 72 -12.00 -9.04 -4.19
N VAL A 73 -12.63 -7.96 -3.70
CA VAL A 73 -11.99 -6.65 -3.60
C VAL A 73 -10.82 -6.70 -2.63
N LYS A 74 -10.97 -7.37 -1.47
CA LYS A 74 -9.88 -7.59 -0.52
C LYS A 74 -8.70 -8.34 -1.15
N THR A 75 -8.97 -9.39 -1.92
CA THR A 75 -7.92 -10.15 -2.62
C THR A 75 -7.18 -9.29 -3.65
N SER A 76 -7.90 -8.52 -4.47
CA SER A 76 -7.29 -7.62 -5.45
C SER A 76 -6.44 -6.53 -4.78
N LEU A 77 -6.98 -5.87 -3.76
CA LEU A 77 -6.27 -4.88 -2.95
C LEU A 77 -4.96 -5.45 -2.38
N MET A 78 -4.99 -6.66 -1.84
CA MET A 78 -3.79 -7.29 -1.27
C MET A 78 -2.76 -7.64 -2.34
N ALA A 79 -3.19 -8.13 -3.50
CA ALA A 79 -2.29 -8.42 -4.61
C ALA A 79 -1.58 -7.14 -5.10
N ASP A 80 -2.31 -6.03 -5.24
CA ASP A 80 -1.73 -4.74 -5.64
C ASP A 80 -0.75 -4.23 -4.57
N PHE A 81 -1.09 -4.36 -3.28
CA PHE A 81 -0.23 -3.97 -2.18
C PHE A 81 1.08 -4.79 -2.14
N GLU A 82 0.99 -6.10 -2.34
CA GLU A 82 2.15 -6.98 -2.39
C GLU A 82 3.08 -6.64 -3.55
N ALA A 83 2.52 -6.26 -4.71
CA ALA A 83 3.30 -5.78 -5.85
C ALA A 83 4.08 -4.50 -5.52
N ILE A 84 3.44 -3.54 -4.84
CA ILE A 84 4.10 -2.31 -4.37
C ILE A 84 5.24 -2.64 -3.40
N VAL A 85 4.96 -3.45 -2.38
CA VAL A 85 5.95 -3.82 -1.35
C VAL A 85 7.13 -4.56 -1.96
N LYS A 86 6.90 -5.43 -2.94
CA LYS A 86 7.98 -6.15 -3.65
C LYS A 86 8.93 -5.17 -4.35
N THR A 87 8.40 -4.20 -5.08
CA THR A 87 9.24 -3.21 -5.77
C THR A 87 9.94 -2.29 -4.78
N VAL A 88 9.24 -1.81 -3.74
CA VAL A 88 9.85 -1.05 -2.63
C VAL A 88 11.03 -1.80 -2.01
N ASP A 89 10.88 -3.11 -1.77
CA ASP A 89 11.91 -3.95 -1.18
C ASP A 89 13.15 -4.03 -2.10
N ILE A 90 12.97 -4.09 -3.41
CA ILE A 90 14.03 -4.07 -4.42
C ILE A 90 14.71 -2.70 -4.45
N SER A 91 13.95 -1.62 -4.56
CA SER A 91 14.48 -0.25 -4.68
C SER A 91 15.30 0.18 -3.47
N LEU A 92 14.91 -0.27 -2.27
CA LEU A 92 15.64 -0.02 -1.03
C LEU A 92 16.95 -0.83 -0.90
N LEU A 93 17.25 -1.77 -1.82
CA LEU A 93 18.56 -2.46 -1.89
C LEU A 93 19.57 -1.69 -2.76
N SER A 94 19.08 -0.82 -3.65
CA SER A 94 19.91 -0.08 -4.60
C SER A 94 20.38 1.29 -4.09
N ASN A 95 19.90 1.71 -2.92
CA ASN A 95 20.26 2.94 -2.20
C ASN A 95 20.89 2.61 -0.84
#